data_AF-A0A9W7FZ52-F1
#
_entry.id   AF-A0A9W7FZ52-F1
#
_cell.length_a   1.000
_cell.length_b   1.000
_cell.length_c   1.000
_cell.angle_alpha   90.00
_cell.angle_beta   90.00
_cell.angle_gamma   90.00
#
_symmetry.space_group_name_H-M   'P 1'
#
loop_
_entity.id
_entity.type
_entity.pdbx_description
1 polymer ?
#
loop_
_entity_poly.entity_id
_entity_poly.type
_entity_poly.pdbx_seq_one_letter_code
_entity_poly.pdbx_strand_id
1 'polypeptide(L)'
;MINNPLGSIKTNIDSFALQSTIPISPSVTALNSLHGKASSFLPIDQISLEAPSPLCVPILGVAPVPYSLVQACEPTTLTPFGKLSYSFINADPLSGGQGMVVLEGSATLYDNPNAQLISFVTNGHSVGLTVVGEDAEVLFVVDMNRKAVRERKFYLTHDGGGDCTVQVYNEVQGEILGEVVMVKVEWEESMGGTKTGFSEETEYF
;
A
#
# COMPACT_ATOMS: atom_id res chain seq x y z
N MET A 1 25.65 -45.53 -40.12
CA MET A 1 24.43 -44.88 -40.65
C MET A 1 23.34 -45.05 -39.62
N ILE A 2 23.00 -43.99 -38.89
CA ILE A 2 21.84 -43.94 -37.99
C ILE A 2 21.20 -42.58 -38.22
N ASN A 3 19.96 -42.60 -38.73
CA ASN A 3 19.13 -41.42 -39.00
C ASN A 3 18.45 -40.96 -37.71
N ASN A 4 18.55 -39.67 -37.39
CA ASN A 4 17.65 -38.98 -36.45
C ASN A 4 17.06 -37.77 -37.17
N PRO A 5 15.73 -37.67 -37.39
CA PRO A 5 15.11 -36.45 -37.87
C PRO A 5 14.73 -35.54 -36.69
N LEU A 6 14.94 -34.24 -36.89
CA LEU A 6 14.52 -33.17 -36.00
C LEU A 6 13.02 -33.23 -35.73
N GLY A 7 12.63 -33.24 -34.45
CA GLY A 7 11.25 -33.02 -34.03
C GLY A 7 10.91 -31.53 -34.04
N SER A 8 9.92 -31.14 -34.85
CA SER A 8 9.31 -29.81 -34.77
C SER A 8 8.31 -29.79 -33.61
N ILE A 9 8.50 -28.89 -32.64
CA ILE A 9 7.48 -28.59 -31.63
C ILE A 9 6.41 -27.73 -32.31
N LYS A 10 5.23 -28.30 -32.55
CA LYS A 10 4.03 -27.56 -32.93
C LYS A 10 3.35 -27.07 -31.66
N THR A 11 3.32 -25.76 -31.43
CA THR A 11 2.48 -25.14 -30.41
C THR A 11 1.03 -25.21 -30.85
N ASN A 12 0.23 -25.94 -30.09
CA ASN A 12 -1.21 -26.07 -30.28
C ASN A 12 -1.89 -24.83 -29.65
N ILE A 13 -2.19 -23.82 -30.47
CA ILE A 13 -3.07 -22.72 -30.07
C ILE A 13 -4.47 -23.13 -30.51
N ASP A 14 -5.10 -23.99 -29.70
CA ASP A 14 -6.52 -24.28 -29.86
C ASP A 14 -7.33 -23.12 -29.26
N SER A 15 -8.00 -22.44 -30.18
CA SER A 15 -9.04 -21.44 -30.03
C SER A 15 -10.08 -21.76 -28.95
N PHE A 16 -10.13 -20.96 -27.89
CA PHE A 16 -11.32 -20.80 -27.05
C PHE A 16 -12.33 -19.89 -27.76
N ALA A 17 -13.06 -20.47 -28.71
CA ALA A 17 -14.28 -19.85 -29.24
C ALA A 17 -15.41 -20.09 -28.23
N LEU A 18 -15.75 -19.08 -27.43
CA LEU A 18 -17.01 -19.05 -26.69
C LEU A 18 -18.15 -18.86 -27.71
N GLN A 19 -18.75 -19.96 -28.16
CA GLN A 19 -19.99 -19.94 -28.93
C GLN A 19 -21.14 -19.48 -28.02
N SER A 20 -21.49 -18.20 -28.10
CA SER A 20 -22.75 -17.68 -27.58
C SER A 20 -23.85 -18.02 -28.58
N THR A 21 -24.63 -19.07 -28.29
CA THR A 21 -25.80 -19.46 -29.08
C THR A 21 -27.04 -18.78 -28.51
N ILE A 22 -27.43 -17.62 -29.04
CA ILE A 22 -28.76 -17.04 -28.82
C ILE A 22 -29.41 -16.81 -30.19
N PRO A 23 -30.60 -17.36 -30.48
CA PRO A 23 -31.29 -17.15 -31.74
C PRO A 23 -31.86 -15.72 -31.80
N ILE A 24 -31.46 -14.96 -32.83
CA ILE A 24 -31.97 -13.61 -33.10
C ILE A 24 -33.25 -13.72 -33.92
N SER A 25 -34.39 -13.35 -33.34
CA SER A 25 -35.63 -13.11 -34.08
C SER A 25 -35.74 -11.60 -34.39
N PRO A 26 -35.95 -11.15 -35.65
CA PRO A 26 -35.97 -9.73 -35.96
C PRO A 26 -37.40 -9.20 -35.93
N SER A 27 -37.81 -8.58 -34.82
CA SER A 27 -38.87 -7.56 -34.84
C SER A 27 -38.97 -6.82 -33.51
N VAL A 28 -38.07 -5.86 -33.29
CA VAL A 28 -38.39 -4.72 -32.43
C VAL A 28 -37.86 -3.48 -33.11
N THR A 29 -38.80 -2.67 -33.58
CA THR A 29 -38.68 -1.29 -34.02
C THR A 29 -37.59 -0.60 -33.22
N ALA A 30 -36.58 -0.06 -33.93
CA ALA A 30 -35.47 0.66 -33.36
C ALA A 30 -35.99 1.90 -32.60
N LEU A 31 -36.30 1.70 -31.32
CA LEU A 31 -36.41 2.78 -30.36
C LEU A 31 -35.00 3.33 -30.16
N ASN A 32 -34.88 4.63 -30.37
CA ASN A 32 -33.68 5.47 -30.37
C ASN A 32 -32.87 5.34 -29.06
N SER A 33 -32.16 4.23 -28.86
CA SER A 33 -31.07 4.15 -27.89
C SER A 33 -29.83 4.72 -28.56
N LEU A 34 -29.36 5.87 -28.09
CA LEU A 34 -28.11 6.52 -28.53
C LEU A 34 -26.89 5.59 -28.44
N HIS A 35 -26.99 4.54 -27.62
CA HIS A 35 -26.00 3.48 -27.52
C HIS A 35 -26.57 2.21 -28.17
N GLY A 36 -25.89 1.71 -29.21
CA GLY A 36 -26.32 0.53 -29.96
C GLY A 36 -26.45 -0.71 -29.08
N LYS A 37 -27.18 -1.75 -29.54
CA LYS A 37 -27.47 -2.98 -28.78
C LYS A 37 -26.24 -3.76 -28.25
N ALA A 38 -25.03 -3.37 -28.64
CA ALA A 38 -23.74 -3.94 -28.22
C ALA A 38 -22.94 -3.01 -27.28
N SER A 39 -23.57 -1.99 -26.70
CA SER A 39 -22.90 -1.10 -25.75
C SER A 39 -22.89 -1.72 -24.37
N SER A 40 -21.71 -2.12 -23.91
CA SER A 40 -21.44 -2.48 -22.52
C SER A 40 -20.95 -1.23 -21.80
N PHE A 41 -21.61 -0.86 -20.71
CA PHE A 41 -21.11 0.19 -19.83
C PHE A 41 -19.87 -0.34 -19.11
N LEU A 42 -18.81 0.46 -19.08
CA LEU A 42 -17.67 0.16 -18.23
C LEU A 42 -18.12 0.31 -16.76
N PRO A 43 -17.72 -0.60 -15.86
CA PRO A 43 -17.92 -0.40 -14.44
C PRO A 43 -17.01 0.75 -14.00
N ILE A 44 -17.56 1.97 -13.98
CA ILE A 44 -16.85 3.18 -13.55
C ILE A 44 -17.31 3.48 -12.14
N ASP A 45 -16.45 3.22 -11.18
CA ASP A 45 -16.65 3.67 -9.80
C ASP A 45 -16.06 5.06 -9.64
N GLN A 46 -16.90 6.00 -9.20
CA GLN A 46 -16.45 7.35 -8.89
C GLN A 46 -15.97 7.40 -7.45
N ILE A 47 -14.77 7.95 -7.28
CA ILE A 47 -14.16 8.07 -5.96
C ILE A 47 -14.72 9.29 -5.26
N SER A 48 -14.95 9.16 -3.96
CA SER A 48 -15.39 10.28 -3.13
C SER A 48 -14.38 11.42 -3.20
N LEU A 49 -14.86 12.61 -3.52
CA LEU A 49 -14.05 13.83 -3.56
C LEU A 49 -13.67 14.34 -2.16
N GLU A 50 -14.37 13.87 -1.14
CA GLU A 50 -14.24 14.33 0.26
C GLU A 50 -13.38 13.38 1.09
N ALA A 51 -13.21 12.13 0.65
CA ALA A 51 -12.43 11.14 1.37
C ALA A 51 -10.93 11.23 1.02
N PRO A 52 -10.03 11.05 2.00
CA PRO A 52 -8.61 10.90 1.72
C PRO A 52 -8.38 9.61 0.93
N SER A 53 -7.61 9.69 -0.14
CA SER A 53 -7.28 8.50 -0.94
C SER A 53 -6.23 7.64 -0.22
N PRO A 54 -6.24 6.31 -0.44
CA PRO A 54 -5.16 5.43 -0.01
C PRO A 54 -3.81 5.88 -0.58
N LEU A 55 -2.73 5.57 0.13
CA LEU A 55 -1.37 5.98 -0.22
C LEU A 55 -0.46 4.75 -0.27
N CYS A 56 0.33 4.63 -1.34
CA CYS A 56 1.42 3.66 -1.40
C CYS A 56 2.66 4.29 -0.76
N VAL A 57 3.14 3.76 0.37
CA VAL A 57 4.31 4.27 1.10
C VAL A 57 5.44 3.24 1.03
N PRO A 58 6.70 3.64 0.76
CA PRO A 58 7.82 2.71 0.75
C PRO A 58 8.05 2.11 2.13
N ILE A 59 8.35 0.82 2.18
CA ILE A 59 8.74 0.10 3.41
C ILE A 59 10.21 -0.28 3.33
N LEU A 60 10.99 0.19 4.30
CA LEU A 60 12.45 0.02 4.36
C LEU A 60 12.87 -1.34 4.94
N GLY A 61 11.92 -2.16 5.39
CA GLY A 61 12.15 -3.42 6.06
C GLY A 61 11.92 -3.33 7.56
N VAL A 62 12.66 -4.14 8.32
CA VAL A 62 12.52 -4.26 9.79
C VAL A 62 13.65 -3.48 10.47
N ALA A 63 13.31 -2.66 11.46
CA ALA A 63 14.29 -1.89 12.23
C ALA A 63 15.16 -2.79 13.13
N PRO A 64 16.44 -2.44 13.37
CA PRO A 64 17.15 -1.24 12.89
C PRO A 64 17.40 -1.26 11.38
N VAL A 65 17.27 -0.10 10.73
CA VAL A 65 17.46 0.04 9.27
C VAL A 65 18.72 0.85 8.97
N PRO A 66 19.50 0.51 7.92
CA PRO A 66 20.69 1.28 7.56
C PRO A 66 20.35 2.72 7.17
N TYR A 67 21.13 3.69 7.65
CA TYR A 67 20.95 5.11 7.30
C TYR A 67 21.05 5.36 5.78
N SER A 68 21.94 4.63 5.10
CA SER A 68 22.07 4.70 3.64
C SER A 68 20.78 4.32 2.91
N LEU A 69 20.01 3.37 3.44
CA LEU A 69 18.73 2.97 2.88
C LEU A 69 17.66 4.05 3.09
N VAL A 70 17.65 4.69 4.27
CA VAL A 70 16.76 5.83 4.56
C VAL A 70 17.04 6.99 3.60
N GLN A 71 18.32 7.29 3.33
CA GLN A 71 18.72 8.35 2.40
C GLN A 71 18.45 8.04 0.93
N ALA A 72 18.55 6.76 0.54
CA ALA A 72 18.28 6.33 -0.84
C ALA A 72 16.79 6.15 -1.14
N CYS A 73 15.93 6.18 -0.11
CA CYS A 73 14.50 6.01 -0.28
C CYS A 73 13.84 7.29 -0.81
N GLU A 74 13.03 7.15 -1.85
CA GLU A 74 12.16 8.23 -2.32
C GLU A 74 10.87 8.22 -1.49
N PRO A 75 10.63 9.22 -0.63
CA PRO A 75 9.45 9.23 0.22
C PRO A 75 8.18 9.53 -0.55
N THR A 76 7.06 8.98 -0.10
CA THR A 76 5.74 9.26 -0.68
C THR A 76 5.24 10.64 -0.24
N THR A 77 4.79 11.45 -1.19
CA THR A 77 4.09 12.71 -0.93
C THR A 77 2.58 12.51 -0.92
N LEU A 78 1.86 13.37 -0.19
CA LEU A 78 0.40 13.27 -0.10
C LEU A 78 -0.27 13.62 -1.42
N THR A 79 -1.31 12.85 -1.75
CA THR A 79 -2.15 13.13 -2.92
C THR A 79 -3.32 14.01 -2.50
N PRO A 80 -3.63 15.12 -3.18
CA PRO A 80 -4.77 15.96 -2.82
C PRO A 80 -6.09 15.19 -2.76
N PHE A 81 -7.00 15.61 -1.89
CA PHE A 81 -8.36 15.04 -1.79
C PHE A 81 -9.06 14.98 -3.16
N GLY A 82 -9.82 13.91 -3.38
CA GLY A 82 -10.50 13.65 -4.65
C GLY A 82 -9.58 13.34 -5.83
N LYS A 83 -8.27 13.15 -5.60
CA LYS A 83 -7.34 12.63 -6.59
C LYS A 83 -6.76 11.32 -6.12
N LEU A 84 -6.52 10.42 -7.07
CA LEU A 84 -5.73 9.22 -6.85
C LEU A 84 -4.33 9.42 -7.39
N SER A 85 -3.37 8.86 -6.67
CA SER A 85 -2.03 8.61 -7.18
C SER A 85 -1.85 7.11 -7.20
N TYR A 86 -1.56 6.57 -8.38
CA TYR A 86 -1.11 5.20 -8.54
C TYR A 86 0.39 5.22 -8.80
N SER A 87 1.15 4.58 -7.91
CA SER A 87 2.54 4.26 -8.19
C SER A 87 2.61 2.77 -8.48
N PHE A 88 2.89 2.43 -9.74
CA PHE A 88 3.27 1.08 -10.10
C PHE A 88 4.76 0.97 -9.85
N ILE A 89 5.15 0.18 -8.84
CA ILE A 89 6.56 -0.15 -8.65
C ILE A 89 6.99 -0.87 -9.92
N ASN A 90 7.91 -0.28 -10.68
CA ASN A 90 8.71 -1.07 -11.59
C ASN A 90 9.54 -1.98 -10.70
N ALA A 91 9.10 -3.23 -10.55
CA ALA A 91 9.86 -4.28 -9.90
C ALA A 91 11.06 -4.61 -10.80
N ASP A 92 11.98 -3.67 -10.95
CA ASP A 92 13.29 -3.95 -11.52
C ASP A 92 14.03 -4.81 -10.48
N PRO A 93 14.27 -6.10 -10.76
CA PRO A 93 14.89 -7.00 -9.79
C PRO A 93 16.31 -6.54 -9.40
N LEU A 94 16.91 -5.62 -10.16
CA LEU A 94 18.26 -5.11 -9.95
C LEU A 94 18.31 -3.83 -9.10
N SER A 95 17.19 -3.15 -8.85
CA SER A 95 17.18 -1.88 -8.12
C SER A 95 17.19 -2.04 -6.59
N GLY A 96 17.35 -3.26 -6.07
CA GLY A 96 17.19 -3.54 -4.63
C GLY A 96 15.76 -3.24 -4.22
N GLY A 97 14.83 -4.17 -4.51
CA GLY A 97 13.40 -3.95 -4.42
C GLY A 97 12.97 -3.29 -3.11
N GLN A 98 12.61 -2.00 -3.18
CA GLN A 98 11.87 -1.34 -2.11
C GLN A 98 10.48 -1.95 -2.09
N GLY A 99 10.08 -2.48 -0.94
CA GLY A 99 8.69 -2.86 -0.74
C GLY A 99 7.83 -1.60 -0.68
N MET A 100 6.54 -1.75 -0.91
CA MET A 100 5.55 -0.71 -0.62
C MET A 100 4.44 -1.29 0.24
N VAL A 101 3.89 -0.47 1.13
CA VAL A 101 2.68 -0.76 1.87
C VAL A 101 1.59 0.21 1.42
N VAL A 102 0.37 -0.30 1.24
CA VAL A 102 -0.80 0.54 0.98
C VAL A 102 -1.41 0.92 2.33
N LEU A 103 -1.41 2.21 2.62
CA LEU A 103 -2.05 2.78 3.79
C LEU A 103 -3.42 3.34 3.41
N GLU A 104 -4.40 3.12 4.27
CA GLU A 104 -5.67 3.81 4.17
C GLU A 104 -5.48 5.32 4.33
N GLY A 105 -6.23 6.09 3.55
CA GLY A 105 -6.28 7.53 3.72
C GLY A 105 -6.78 7.87 5.12
N SER A 106 -6.01 8.64 5.88
CA SER A 106 -6.37 9.05 7.24
C SER A 106 -6.06 10.53 7.44
N ALA A 107 -6.96 11.25 8.11
CA ALA A 107 -6.76 12.66 8.45
C ALA A 107 -5.41 12.91 9.16
N THR A 108 -4.91 11.94 9.94
CA THR A 108 -3.61 12.03 10.63
C THR A 108 -2.44 12.15 9.66
N LEU A 109 -2.47 11.44 8.53
CA LEU A 109 -1.42 11.54 7.49
C LEU A 109 -1.48 12.90 6.79
N TYR A 110 -2.67 13.48 6.67
CA TYR A 110 -2.93 14.75 5.99
C TYR A 110 -2.77 16.00 6.88
N ASP A 111 -2.42 15.84 8.16
CA ASP A 111 -2.17 16.95 9.10
C ASP A 111 -0.99 17.83 8.66
N ASN A 112 -0.02 17.29 7.91
CA ASN A 112 1.02 18.06 7.24
C ASN A 112 0.87 17.95 5.71
N PRO A 113 0.46 19.01 4.99
CA PRO A 113 0.28 18.95 3.53
C PRO A 113 1.59 18.69 2.76
N ASN A 114 2.74 18.92 3.41
CA ASN A 114 4.06 18.67 2.84
C ASN A 114 4.68 17.38 3.41
N ALA A 115 3.88 16.44 3.93
CA ALA A 115 4.43 15.21 4.50
C ALA A 115 5.25 14.41 3.47
N GLN A 116 6.37 13.86 3.92
CA GLN A 116 7.22 12.94 3.15
C GLN A 116 7.29 11.63 3.92
N LEU A 117 6.53 10.64 3.44
CA LEU A 117 6.23 9.43 4.19
C LEU A 117 7.16 8.29 3.78
N ILE A 118 7.76 7.66 4.77
CA ILE A 118 8.39 6.34 4.68
C ILE A 118 7.81 5.42 5.76
N SER A 119 7.99 4.12 5.62
CA SER A 119 7.58 3.16 6.64
C SER A 119 8.63 2.08 6.91
N PHE A 120 8.52 1.43 8.07
CA PHE A 120 9.31 0.26 8.45
C PHE A 120 8.55 -0.50 9.54
N VAL A 121 8.94 -1.76 9.76
CA VAL A 121 8.40 -2.62 10.79
C VAL A 121 9.34 -2.66 11.98
N THR A 122 8.81 -2.80 13.19
CA THR A 122 9.61 -3.10 14.38
C THR A 122 8.79 -3.92 15.38
N ASN A 123 9.44 -4.52 16.37
CA ASN A 123 8.74 -5.16 17.48
C ASN A 123 8.26 -4.09 18.46
N GLY A 124 6.97 -4.10 18.83
CA GLY A 124 6.37 -3.10 19.72
C GLY A 124 7.12 -2.94 21.06
N HIS A 125 7.67 -4.02 21.61
CA HIS A 125 8.41 -3.97 22.87
C HIS A 125 9.72 -3.18 22.76
N SER A 126 10.38 -3.18 21.59
CA SER A 126 11.65 -2.46 21.38
C SER A 126 11.51 -0.94 21.54
N VAL A 127 10.28 -0.43 21.38
CA VAL A 127 9.91 0.98 21.48
C VAL A 127 9.01 1.27 22.68
N GLY A 128 8.90 0.32 23.62
CA GLY A 128 8.10 0.48 24.83
C GLY A 128 6.58 0.47 24.61
N LEU A 129 6.09 0.00 23.46
CA LEU A 129 4.67 -0.21 23.23
C LEU A 129 4.23 -1.52 23.90
N THR A 130 3.16 -1.43 24.69
CA THR A 130 2.49 -2.63 25.21
C THR A 130 1.46 -3.09 24.19
N VAL A 131 1.81 -4.10 23.41
CA VAL A 131 0.92 -4.74 22.44
C VAL A 131 0.48 -6.09 23.00
N VAL A 132 -0.74 -6.52 22.66
CA VAL A 132 -1.23 -7.86 23.03
C VAL A 132 -0.49 -8.87 22.13
N GLY A 133 0.30 -9.75 22.74
CA GLY A 133 1.22 -10.67 22.04
C GLY A 133 2.68 -10.28 22.27
N GLU A 134 3.50 -11.19 22.79
CA GLU A 134 4.90 -10.92 23.20
C GLU A 134 5.83 -10.55 22.02
N ASP A 135 5.38 -10.73 20.78
CA ASP A 135 6.19 -10.50 19.57
C ASP A 135 5.44 -9.74 18.47
N ALA A 136 4.43 -8.94 18.84
CA ALA A 136 3.63 -8.25 17.84
C ALA A 136 4.48 -7.26 17.00
N GLU A 137 4.45 -7.47 15.69
CA GLU A 137 5.06 -6.57 14.73
C GLU A 137 4.19 -5.31 14.55
N VAL A 138 4.87 -4.19 14.46
CA VAL A 138 4.24 -2.87 14.38
C VAL A 138 4.82 -2.12 13.19
N LEU A 139 3.93 -1.67 12.31
CA LEU A 139 4.27 -0.80 11.19
C LEU A 139 4.29 0.65 11.67
N PHE A 140 5.44 1.28 11.50
CA PHE A 140 5.64 2.69 11.76
C PHE A 140 5.66 3.47 10.45
N VAL A 141 4.93 4.59 10.42
CA VAL A 141 4.95 5.55 9.31
C VAL A 141 5.55 6.84 9.82
N VAL A 142 6.60 7.30 9.14
CA VAL A 142 7.40 8.46 9.53
C VAL A 142 7.27 9.57 8.50
N ASP A 143 7.02 10.78 8.97
CA ASP A 143 7.10 12.00 8.18
C ASP A 143 8.51 12.61 8.31
N MET A 144 9.30 12.49 7.25
CA MET A 144 10.68 12.95 7.16
C MET A 144 10.83 14.48 7.21
N ASN A 145 9.73 15.22 7.01
CA ASN A 145 9.73 16.67 7.12
C ASN A 145 9.48 17.18 8.55
N ARG A 146 9.14 16.29 9.50
CA ARG A 146 8.92 16.65 10.91
C ARG A 146 10.13 16.26 11.77
N LYS A 147 11.03 17.22 11.99
CA LYS A 147 12.24 17.03 12.81
C LYS A 147 12.21 17.72 14.17
N ALA A 148 11.16 18.50 14.44
CA ALA A 148 11.01 19.22 15.69
C ALA A 148 10.61 18.27 16.83
N VAL A 149 11.35 18.33 17.94
CA VAL A 149 11.03 17.57 19.15
C VAL A 149 9.74 18.10 19.78
N ARG A 150 8.85 17.18 20.13
CA ARG A 150 7.56 17.39 20.77
C ARG A 150 7.37 16.29 21.80
N GLU A 151 6.69 16.62 22.88
CA GLU A 151 6.39 15.64 23.93
C GLU A 151 5.49 14.53 23.40
N ARG A 152 5.65 13.31 23.94
CA ARG A 152 4.79 12.13 23.68
C ARG A 152 4.78 11.71 22.21
N LYS A 153 5.93 11.83 21.53
CA LYS A 153 6.13 11.38 20.16
C LYS A 153 7.29 10.40 20.06
N PHE A 154 7.28 9.62 18.99
CA PHE A 154 8.38 8.75 18.59
C PHE A 154 9.10 9.36 17.38
N TYR A 155 10.40 9.13 17.30
CA TYR A 155 11.26 9.70 16.28
C TYR A 155 12.11 8.61 15.66
N LEU A 156 12.30 8.67 14.34
CA LEU A 156 13.36 7.94 13.68
C LEU A 156 14.66 8.72 13.87
N THR A 157 15.65 8.10 14.51
CA THR A 157 16.90 8.73 14.91
C THR A 157 18.09 7.98 14.35
N HIS A 158 19.14 8.72 14.00
CA HIS A 158 20.44 8.18 13.62
C HIS A 158 21.49 8.53 14.67
N ASP A 159 22.14 7.50 15.23
CA ASP A 159 23.14 7.61 16.30
C ASP A 159 24.56 7.92 15.78
N GLY A 160 24.76 7.97 14.46
CA GLY A 160 26.08 8.10 13.82
C GLY A 160 26.80 6.77 13.60
N GLY A 161 26.26 5.65 14.10
CA GLY A 161 26.82 4.29 14.02
C GLY A 161 26.47 3.53 12.74
N GLY A 162 25.66 4.13 11.87
CA GLY A 162 25.27 3.58 10.57
C GLY A 162 23.81 3.15 10.49
N ASP A 163 23.18 2.86 11.63
CA ASP A 163 21.79 2.41 11.70
C ASP A 163 20.85 3.51 12.18
N CYS A 164 19.56 3.32 11.89
CA CYS A 164 18.48 4.16 12.35
C CYS A 164 17.53 3.33 13.22
N THR A 165 17.13 3.91 14.34
CA THR A 165 16.23 3.30 15.32
C THR A 165 15.08 4.23 15.65
N VAL A 166 14.01 3.69 16.23
CA VAL A 166 12.92 4.50 16.77
C VAL A 166 13.14 4.74 18.24
N GLN A 167 13.01 6.00 18.66
CA GLN A 167 13.18 6.41 20.04
C GLN A 167 12.01 7.27 20.50
N VAL A 168 11.64 7.13 21.77
CA VAL A 168 10.66 7.99 22.42
C VAL A 168 11.28 9.36 22.68
N TYR A 169 10.50 10.44 22.65
CA TYR A 169 10.97 11.83 22.77
C TYR A 169 12.01 12.07 23.90
N ASN A 170 11.86 11.44 25.06
CA ASN A 170 12.72 11.61 26.23
C ASN A 170 14.04 10.82 26.15
N GLU A 171 14.15 9.93 25.18
CA GLU A 171 15.28 9.03 24.96
C GLU A 171 16.01 9.34 23.65
N VAL A 172 15.58 10.38 22.93
CA VAL A 172 16.18 10.79 21.65
C VAL A 172 17.67 11.09 21.83
N GLN A 173 18.49 10.29 21.18
CA GLN A 173 19.93 10.43 21.04
C GLN A 173 20.26 10.48 19.54
N GLY A 174 21.09 11.45 19.14
CA GLY A 174 21.52 11.60 17.75
C GLY A 174 20.65 12.51 16.89
N GLU A 175 20.76 12.36 15.57
CA GLU A 175 20.04 13.18 14.59
C GLU A 175 18.61 12.67 14.38
N ILE A 176 17.63 13.56 14.48
CA ILE A 176 16.24 13.25 14.15
C ILE A 176 16.05 13.31 12.64
N LEU A 177 15.65 12.18 12.06
CA LEU A 177 15.37 12.06 10.63
C LEU A 177 13.91 12.35 10.32
N GLY A 178 12.99 12.00 11.23
CA GLY A 178 11.55 12.27 11.07
C GLY A 178 10.73 11.89 12.31
N GLU A 179 9.47 12.33 12.33
CA GLU A 179 8.48 12.04 13.39
C GLU A 179 7.59 10.88 12.95
N VAL A 180 7.33 9.94 13.86
CA VAL A 180 6.30 8.91 13.66
C VAL A 180 4.91 9.57 13.68
N VAL A 181 4.21 9.48 12.56
CA VAL A 181 2.86 10.05 12.39
C VAL A 181 1.76 9.00 12.49
N MET A 182 2.06 7.73 12.23
CA MET A 182 1.11 6.63 12.35
C MET A 182 1.80 5.36 12.82
N VAL A 183 1.09 4.60 13.64
CA VAL A 183 1.48 3.29 14.15
C VAL A 183 0.32 2.34 13.84
N LYS A 184 0.59 1.26 13.11
CA LYS A 184 -0.38 0.22 12.80
C LYS A 184 0.12 -1.09 13.40
N VAL A 185 -0.72 -1.76 14.16
CA VAL A 185 -0.46 -3.09 14.70
C VAL A 185 -1.17 -4.09 13.79
N GLU A 186 -0.54 -5.23 13.53
CA GLU A 186 -1.21 -6.32 12.82
C GLU A 186 -2.49 -6.72 13.54
N TRP A 187 -3.54 -6.98 12.78
CA TRP A 187 -4.79 -7.46 13.35
C TRP A 187 -4.63 -8.95 13.68
N GLU A 188 -4.84 -9.32 14.94
CA GLU A 188 -4.97 -10.71 15.35
C GLU A 188 -6.42 -11.03 15.73
N GLU A 189 -6.85 -12.28 15.50
CA GLU A 189 -8.16 -12.76 15.94
C GLU A 189 -8.39 -12.56 17.46
N SER A 190 -7.29 -12.59 18.23
CA SER A 190 -7.25 -12.35 19.68
C SER A 190 -7.68 -10.92 20.07
N MET A 191 -7.52 -9.95 19.17
CA MET A 191 -7.89 -8.54 19.39
C MET A 191 -9.40 -8.30 19.26
N GLY A 192 -10.13 -9.30 18.76
CA GLY A 192 -11.56 -9.23 18.51
C GLY A 192 -11.92 -8.24 17.39
N GLY A 193 -13.19 -8.28 16.97
CA GLY A 193 -13.72 -7.26 16.07
C GLY A 193 -13.82 -5.92 16.80
N THR A 194 -12.82 -5.06 16.65
CA THR A 194 -13.02 -3.65 16.92
C THR A 194 -13.99 -3.14 15.86
N LYS A 195 -15.03 -2.44 16.31
CA LYS A 195 -16.16 -1.96 15.49
C LYS A 195 -15.73 -0.77 14.61
N THR A 196 -14.60 -0.90 13.92
CA THR A 196 -14.03 0.08 13.01
C THR A 196 -14.04 -0.54 11.61
N GLY A 197 -15.23 -0.52 11.02
CA GLY A 197 -15.47 -0.46 9.58
C GLY A 197 -14.71 -1.44 8.69
N PHE A 198 -15.13 -2.70 8.71
CA PHE A 198 -15.47 -3.49 7.52
C PHE A 198 -16.30 -4.67 8.03
N SER A 199 -17.57 -4.39 8.39
CA SER A 199 -18.58 -5.44 8.53
C SER A 199 -19.00 -5.86 7.14
N GLU A 200 -18.34 -6.86 6.57
CA GLU A 200 -18.81 -7.53 5.35
C GLU A 200 -20.09 -8.38 5.57
N GLU A 201 -20.70 -8.36 6.76
CA GLU A 201 -21.81 -9.26 7.10
C GLU A 201 -23.22 -8.65 7.07
N THR A 202 -23.41 -7.42 6.60
CA THR A 202 -24.78 -6.88 6.46
C THR A 202 -24.95 -6.07 5.20
N GLU A 203 -25.14 -6.74 4.06
CA GLU A 203 -26.03 -6.28 2.98
C GLU A 203 -26.25 -7.38 1.93
N TYR A 204 -27.09 -8.37 2.25
CA TYR A 204 -27.91 -9.07 1.27
C TYR A 204 -29.31 -9.32 1.86
N PHE A 205 -30.25 -8.46 1.48
CA PHE A 205 -31.62 -8.85 1.16
C PHE A 205 -31.74 -8.89 -0.36
#